data_AF-A0A0J6VIU3-F1
#
_entry.id   AF-A0A0J6VIU3-F1
#
_cell.length_a   1.000
_cell.length_b   1.000
_cell.length_c   1.000
_cell.angle_alpha   90.00
_cell.angle_beta   90.00
_cell.angle_gamma   90.00
#
_symmetry.space_group_name_H-M   'P 1'
#
loop_
_entity.id
_entity.type
_entity.pdbx_description
1 polymer ?
#
loop_
_entity_poly.entity_id
_entity_poly.type
_entity_poly.pdbx_seq_one_letter_code
_entity_poly.pdbx_strand_id
1 'polypeptide(L)'
;ATPALPAGPHGRAVLAELPFGRCDAALLDRLAGWSEAHGDGDLSLTPSRGVALVGRDEAAAETLRREAAAAGLIVDPADPRRAVAACPGAPACASGGTPAQADAPRLAAAFAPLARRGATAHVSGCPKGCAHPGPATLTLVGRPNGRYGVVPQGHAGTETDLALTFDAVLERLESVRDPSGLRDAFREPA
;
A
#
# COMPACT_ATOMS: atom_id res chain seq x y z
N ALA A 1 -1.84 10.95 -17.70
CA ALA A 1 -0.69 10.08 -17.37
C ALA A 1 -1.03 8.67 -17.85
N THR A 2 -0.09 7.99 -18.50
CA THR A 2 -0.25 6.56 -18.84
C THR A 2 -0.48 5.77 -17.55
N PRO A 3 -1.52 4.93 -17.46
CA PRO A 3 -1.74 4.13 -16.26
C PRO A 3 -0.53 3.22 -16.04
N ALA A 4 -0.03 3.17 -14.81
CA ALA A 4 1.03 2.24 -14.45
C ALA A 4 0.57 0.81 -14.75
N LEU A 5 1.43 0.02 -15.38
CA LEU A 5 1.16 -1.40 -15.60
C LEU A 5 0.98 -2.09 -14.24
N PRO A 6 -0.01 -3.00 -14.13
CA PRO A 6 -0.27 -3.68 -12.86
C PRO A 6 0.83 -4.70 -12.53
N ALA A 7 0.94 -5.05 -11.25
CA ALA A 7 1.79 -6.15 -10.80
C ALA A 7 1.49 -7.45 -11.57
N GLY A 8 2.52 -8.26 -11.80
CA GLY A 8 2.42 -9.54 -12.52
C GLY A 8 3.29 -9.61 -13.79
N PRO A 9 3.09 -10.66 -14.60
CA PRO A 9 3.87 -10.90 -15.81
C PRO A 9 3.41 -10.03 -16.99
N HIS A 10 4.38 -9.57 -17.79
CA HIS A 10 4.22 -8.78 -19.02
C HIS A 10 5.22 -9.30 -20.07
N GLY A 11 4.92 -10.46 -20.64
CA GLY A 11 5.87 -11.22 -21.46
C GLY A 11 7.06 -11.69 -20.62
N ARG A 12 8.27 -11.24 -20.97
CA ARG A 12 9.49 -11.53 -20.21
C ARG A 12 9.67 -10.68 -18.96
N ALA A 13 8.92 -9.59 -18.82
CA ALA A 13 9.00 -8.72 -17.65
C ALA A 13 8.05 -9.19 -16.54
N VAL A 14 8.47 -9.03 -15.29
CA VAL A 14 7.66 -9.24 -14.09
C VAL A 14 7.68 -7.95 -13.27
N LEU A 15 6.52 -7.36 -13.06
CA LEU A 15 6.36 -6.24 -12.15
C LEU A 15 5.99 -6.78 -10.77
N ALA A 16 6.89 -6.61 -9.81
CA ALA A 16 6.69 -7.06 -8.44
C ALA A 16 6.65 -5.82 -7.52
N GLU A 17 5.50 -5.56 -6.91
CA GLU A 17 5.32 -4.42 -6.01
C GLU A 17 5.79 -4.79 -4.60
N LEU A 18 6.51 -3.87 -3.95
CA LEU A 18 6.88 -4.03 -2.54
C LEU A 18 5.65 -3.69 -1.69
N PRO A 19 5.28 -4.53 -0.70
CA PRO A 19 4.21 -4.20 0.23
C PRO A 19 4.45 -2.83 0.86
N PHE A 20 3.58 -1.87 0.53
CA PHE A 20 3.66 -0.48 0.99
C PHE A 20 5.00 0.23 0.66
N GLY A 21 5.70 -0.22 -0.38
CA GLY A 21 6.95 0.38 -0.87
C GLY A 21 8.17 0.15 0.01
N ARG A 22 8.18 -0.89 0.86
CA ARG A 22 9.28 -1.17 1.80
C ARG A 22 9.87 -2.57 1.61
N CYS A 23 11.19 -2.66 1.75
CA CYS A 23 11.94 -3.91 1.82
C CYS A 23 13.11 -3.76 2.80
N ASP A 24 13.71 -4.89 3.16
CA ASP A 24 14.98 -4.93 3.90
C ASP A 24 16.16 -5.20 2.94
N ALA A 25 17.39 -5.16 3.48
CA ALA A 25 18.59 -5.43 2.70
C ALA A 25 18.61 -6.87 2.15
N ALA A 26 18.15 -7.84 2.95
CA ALA A 26 18.11 -9.23 2.53
C ALA A 26 17.20 -9.45 1.30
N LEU A 27 16.09 -8.71 1.19
CA LEU A 27 15.26 -8.78 -0.01
C LEU A 27 15.93 -8.09 -1.21
N LEU A 28 16.67 -7.00 -1.01
CA LEU A 28 17.44 -6.37 -2.10
C LEU A 28 18.51 -7.33 -2.64
N ASP A 29 19.23 -8.03 -1.76
CA ASP A 29 20.21 -9.04 -2.16
C ASP A 29 19.56 -10.18 -2.96
N ARG A 30 18.38 -10.64 -2.53
CA ARG A 30 17.60 -11.65 -3.29
C ARG A 30 17.19 -11.12 -4.67
N LEU A 31 16.69 -9.89 -4.76
CA LEU A 31 16.29 -9.28 -6.02
C LEU A 31 17.47 -9.19 -7.00
N ALA A 32 18.64 -8.79 -6.52
CA ALA A 32 19.86 -8.74 -7.32
C ALA A 32 20.25 -10.14 -7.81
N GLY A 33 20.34 -11.12 -6.91
CA GLY A 33 20.70 -12.50 -7.26
C GLY A 33 19.71 -13.15 -8.23
N TRP A 34 18.41 -12.87 -8.11
CA TRP A 34 17.41 -13.35 -9.06
C TRP A 34 17.57 -12.71 -10.44
N SER A 35 17.85 -11.40 -10.50
CA SER A 35 18.07 -10.71 -11.77
C SER A 35 19.28 -11.27 -12.51
N GLU A 36 20.38 -11.53 -11.80
CA GLU A 36 21.59 -12.15 -12.36
C GLU A 36 21.32 -13.61 -12.81
N ALA A 37 20.62 -14.40 -11.99
CA ALA A 37 20.42 -15.83 -12.26
C ALA A 37 19.38 -16.10 -13.37
N HIS A 38 18.40 -15.21 -13.56
CA HIS A 38 17.25 -15.44 -14.44
C HIS A 38 17.09 -14.37 -15.54
N GLY A 39 17.80 -13.26 -15.45
CA GLY A 39 17.68 -12.10 -16.35
C GLY A 39 19.01 -11.65 -16.94
N ASP A 40 19.16 -10.34 -17.06
CA ASP A 40 20.34 -9.62 -17.55
C ASP A 40 21.13 -8.91 -16.43
N GLY A 41 20.72 -9.08 -15.17
CA GLY A 41 21.35 -8.44 -14.01
C GLY A 41 20.81 -7.04 -13.69
N ASP A 42 19.88 -6.50 -14.49
CA ASP A 42 19.31 -5.18 -14.24
C ASP A 42 18.05 -5.24 -13.36
N LEU A 43 17.85 -4.17 -12.58
CA LEU A 43 16.65 -3.93 -11.78
C LEU A 43 16.17 -2.51 -12.05
N SER A 44 14.88 -2.35 -12.38
CA SER A 44 14.26 -1.04 -12.55
C SER A 44 13.20 -0.80 -11.48
N LEU A 45 13.17 0.39 -10.89
CA LEU A 45 12.09 0.77 -9.98
C LEU A 45 10.82 1.09 -10.77
N THR A 46 9.65 0.76 -10.20
CA THR A 46 8.36 1.07 -10.80
C THR A 46 7.69 2.25 -10.08
N PRO A 47 6.87 3.05 -10.79
CA PRO A 47 6.04 4.09 -10.16
C PRO A 47 5.03 3.53 -9.14
N SER A 48 4.74 2.23 -9.18
CA SER A 48 3.86 1.53 -8.25
C SER A 48 4.55 1.01 -6.98
N ARG A 49 5.70 1.61 -6.61
CA ARG A 49 6.48 1.25 -5.40
C ARG A 49 7.02 -0.18 -5.45
N GLY A 50 7.47 -0.59 -6.63
CA GLY A 50 7.96 -1.94 -6.90
C GLY A 50 9.24 -1.96 -7.71
N VAL A 51 9.52 -3.15 -8.22
CA VAL A 51 10.63 -3.42 -9.13
C VAL A 51 10.12 -4.14 -10.38
N ALA A 52 10.76 -3.88 -11.51
CA ALA A 52 10.63 -4.64 -12.73
C ALA A 52 11.84 -5.57 -12.87
N LEU A 53 11.57 -6.86 -13.03
CA LEU A 53 12.56 -7.91 -13.31
C LEU A 53 12.34 -8.40 -14.73
N VAL A 54 13.39 -8.58 -15.52
CA VAL A 54 13.26 -9.06 -16.90
C VAL A 54 13.94 -10.42 -17.01
N GLY A 55 13.15 -11.47 -17.27
CA GLY A 55 13.68 -12.80 -17.53
C GLY A 55 14.36 -12.88 -18.90
N ARG A 56 15.36 -13.75 -19.04
CA ARG A 56 16.00 -14.07 -20.33
C ARG A 56 15.02 -14.69 -21.35
N ASP A 57 13.99 -15.35 -20.85
CA ASP A 57 12.87 -15.96 -21.59
C ASP A 57 11.62 -15.99 -20.70
N GLU A 58 10.49 -16.47 -21.22
CA GLU A 58 9.23 -16.52 -20.47
C GLU A 58 9.25 -17.53 -19.30
N ALA A 59 10.03 -18.60 -19.40
CA ALA A 59 10.15 -19.59 -18.32
C ALA A 59 10.95 -19.02 -17.12
N ALA A 60 11.98 -18.23 -17.41
CA ALA A 60 12.73 -17.47 -16.43
C ALA A 60 11.85 -16.38 -15.79
N ALA A 61 11.02 -15.69 -16.57
CA ALA A 61 10.04 -14.74 -16.05
C ALA A 61 9.04 -15.40 -15.09
N GLU A 62 8.52 -16.59 -15.42
CA GLU A 62 7.66 -17.34 -14.50
C GLU A 62 8.39 -17.77 -13.23
N THR A 63 9.67 -18.10 -13.32
CA THR A 63 10.51 -18.39 -12.13
C THR A 63 10.68 -17.15 -11.26
N LEU A 64 11.05 -16.01 -11.84
CA LEU A 64 11.13 -14.71 -11.16
C LEU A 64 9.82 -14.36 -10.45
N ARG A 65 8.68 -14.57 -11.12
CA ARG A 65 7.35 -14.32 -10.54
C ARG A 65 7.10 -15.19 -9.31
N ARG A 66 7.45 -16.48 -9.36
CA ARG A 66 7.28 -17.41 -8.22
C ARG A 66 8.19 -17.06 -7.06
N GLU A 67 9.46 -16.76 -7.32
CA GLU A 67 10.43 -16.32 -6.31
C GLU A 67 9.97 -15.03 -5.61
N ALA A 68 9.53 -14.05 -6.40
CA ALA A 68 9.00 -12.80 -5.88
C ALA A 68 7.75 -13.02 -5.00
N ALA A 69 6.82 -13.86 -5.46
CA ALA A 69 5.64 -14.23 -4.67
C ALA A 69 6.01 -14.92 -3.35
N ALA A 70 6.95 -15.88 -3.40
CA ALA A 70 7.41 -16.62 -2.23
C ALA A 70 8.10 -15.71 -1.20
N ALA A 71 8.76 -14.64 -1.66
CA ALA A 71 9.34 -13.62 -0.79
C ALA A 71 8.35 -12.54 -0.32
N GLY A 72 7.07 -12.68 -0.65
CA GLY A 72 6.01 -11.79 -0.17
C GLY A 72 5.80 -10.51 -0.98
N LEU A 73 6.49 -10.35 -2.11
CA LEU A 73 6.17 -9.27 -3.06
C LEU A 73 4.79 -9.50 -3.67
N ILE A 74 4.17 -8.40 -4.09
CA ILE A 74 2.87 -8.42 -4.75
C ILE A 74 3.11 -8.62 -6.24
N VAL A 75 2.70 -9.79 -6.74
CA VAL A 75 2.71 -10.12 -8.18
C VAL A 75 1.30 -10.40 -8.72
N ASP A 76 0.28 -10.35 -7.84
CA ASP A 76 -1.12 -10.45 -8.22
C ASP A 76 -1.73 -9.05 -8.34
N PRO A 77 -2.27 -8.67 -9.52
CA PRO A 77 -2.91 -7.38 -9.70
C PRO A 77 -4.14 -7.18 -8.79
N ALA A 78 -4.77 -8.25 -8.30
CA ALA A 78 -5.95 -8.19 -7.43
C ALA A 78 -5.60 -8.12 -5.92
N ASP A 79 -4.32 -8.10 -5.55
CA ASP A 79 -3.90 -8.06 -4.15
C ASP A 79 -4.42 -6.79 -3.44
N PRO A 80 -5.15 -6.91 -2.32
CA PRO A 80 -5.78 -5.77 -1.65
C PRO A 80 -4.76 -4.78 -1.06
N ARG A 81 -3.50 -5.20 -0.82
CA ARG A 81 -2.44 -4.30 -0.36
C ARG A 81 -2.14 -3.19 -1.36
N ARG A 82 -2.43 -3.40 -2.66
CA ARG A 82 -2.25 -2.39 -3.72
C ARG A 82 -3.18 -1.18 -3.57
N ALA A 83 -4.33 -1.38 -2.93
CA ALA A 83 -5.30 -0.31 -2.70
C ALA A 83 -4.92 0.61 -1.53
N VAL A 84 -3.87 0.28 -0.76
CA VAL A 84 -3.47 1.04 0.43
C VAL A 84 -2.09 1.67 0.20
N ALA A 85 -2.04 3.00 0.29
CA ALA A 85 -0.79 3.75 0.36
C ALA A 85 -0.42 4.01 1.83
N ALA A 86 0.85 3.83 2.19
CA ALA A 86 1.33 4.15 3.53
C ALA A 86 2.68 4.87 3.46
N CYS A 87 2.79 5.99 4.19
CA CYS A 87 4.08 6.66 4.36
C CYS A 87 4.89 5.93 5.45
N PRO A 88 6.19 6.25 5.64
CA PRO A 88 7.00 5.60 6.67
C PRO A 88 6.37 5.64 8.08
N GLY A 89 5.74 6.76 8.45
CA GLY A 89 5.14 6.95 9.79
C GLY A 89 6.18 6.89 10.92
N ALA A 90 5.71 6.91 12.16
CA ALA A 90 6.56 6.67 13.33
C ALA A 90 7.01 5.20 13.41
N PRO A 91 8.17 4.88 14.00
CA PRO A 91 9.24 5.80 14.41
C PRO A 91 10.17 6.21 13.26
N ALA A 92 9.98 5.67 12.05
CA ALA A 92 10.89 5.90 10.92
C ALA A 92 10.91 7.34 10.41
N CYS A 93 9.87 8.13 10.69
CA CYS A 93 9.74 9.54 10.36
C CYS A 93 9.43 10.34 11.61
N ALA A 94 10.29 11.31 11.95
CA ALA A 94 10.12 12.18 13.11
C ALA A 94 8.88 13.09 13.05
N SER A 95 8.31 13.29 11.86
CA SER A 95 7.04 14.01 11.70
C SER A 95 5.81 13.12 11.93
N GLY A 96 5.97 11.80 11.98
CA GLY A 96 4.86 10.85 12.13
C GLY A 96 4.38 10.77 13.58
N GLY A 97 3.06 10.86 13.79
CA GLY A 97 2.43 10.60 15.09
C GLY A 97 1.98 9.14 15.27
N THR A 98 1.87 8.38 14.18
CA THR A 98 1.40 6.98 14.19
C THR A 98 2.26 6.05 13.32
N PRO A 99 2.27 4.73 13.58
CA PRO A 99 3.09 3.77 12.85
C PRO A 99 2.46 3.28 11.55
N ALA A 100 2.33 4.19 10.57
CA ALA A 100 1.62 3.94 9.31
C ALA A 100 2.02 2.64 8.57
N GLN A 101 3.32 2.34 8.48
CA GLN A 101 3.81 1.10 7.85
C GLN A 101 3.39 -0.17 8.61
N ALA A 102 3.29 -0.12 9.94
CA ALA A 102 2.88 -1.25 10.75
C ALA A 102 1.36 -1.50 10.70
N ASP A 103 0.58 -0.44 10.54
CA ASP A 103 -0.89 -0.50 10.49
C ASP A 103 -1.42 -0.86 9.09
N ALA A 104 -0.70 -0.52 8.03
CA ALA A 104 -1.12 -0.73 6.65
C ALA A 104 -1.50 -2.19 6.28
N PRO A 105 -0.78 -3.25 6.71
CA PRO A 105 -1.19 -4.64 6.44
C PRO A 105 -2.58 -4.97 7.01
N ARG A 106 -2.84 -4.56 8.25
CA ARG A 106 -4.13 -4.80 8.94
C ARG A 106 -5.25 -4.03 8.26
N LEU A 107 -4.98 -2.78 7.86
CA LEU A 107 -5.96 -2.00 7.10
C LEU A 107 -6.24 -2.64 5.74
N ALA A 108 -5.21 -3.07 4.99
CA ALA A 108 -5.39 -3.71 3.70
C ALA A 108 -6.28 -4.96 3.78
N ALA A 109 -6.12 -5.77 4.83
CA ALA A 109 -6.98 -6.93 5.07
C ALA A 109 -8.44 -6.51 5.32
N ALA A 110 -8.70 -5.57 6.24
CA ALA A 110 -10.05 -5.09 6.55
C ALA A 110 -10.71 -4.36 5.36
N PHE A 111 -9.91 -3.67 4.55
CA PHE A 111 -10.37 -2.85 3.42
C PHE A 111 -10.57 -3.67 2.12
N ALA A 112 -10.15 -4.95 2.10
CA ALA A 112 -10.20 -5.79 0.91
C ALA A 112 -11.58 -5.84 0.20
N PRO A 113 -12.74 -5.91 0.90
CA PRO A 113 -14.04 -5.84 0.25
C PRO A 113 -14.29 -4.54 -0.52
N LEU A 114 -13.81 -3.41 0.02
CA LEU A 114 -13.92 -2.10 -0.61
C LEU A 114 -12.92 -1.94 -1.76
N ALA A 115 -11.70 -2.44 -1.58
CA ALA A 115 -10.66 -2.46 -2.60
C ALA A 115 -11.11 -3.20 -3.88
N ARG A 116 -11.81 -4.34 -3.74
CA ARG A 116 -12.42 -5.07 -4.87
C ARG A 116 -13.42 -4.24 -5.67
N ARG A 117 -13.91 -3.14 -5.10
CA ARG A 117 -14.85 -2.20 -5.71
C ARG A 117 -14.19 -0.90 -6.14
N GLY A 118 -12.87 -0.87 -6.23
CA GLY A 118 -12.08 0.27 -6.69
C GLY A 118 -11.81 1.32 -5.62
N ALA A 119 -12.16 1.07 -4.35
CA ALA A 119 -11.81 1.99 -3.28
C ALA A 119 -10.31 1.98 -2.98
N THR A 120 -9.79 3.13 -2.55
CA THR A 120 -8.40 3.30 -2.12
C THR A 120 -8.33 3.80 -0.69
N ALA A 121 -7.29 3.41 0.03
CA ALA A 121 -7.01 3.92 1.36
C ALA A 121 -5.61 4.53 1.46
N HIS A 122 -5.46 5.49 2.37
CA HIS A 122 -4.17 6.08 2.70
C HIS A 122 -3.99 6.09 4.21
N VAL A 123 -2.90 5.46 4.68
CA VAL A 123 -2.44 5.58 6.06
C VAL A 123 -1.29 6.59 6.09
N SER A 124 -1.61 7.81 6.46
CA SER A 124 -0.63 8.87 6.65
C SER A 124 -0.25 8.97 8.11
N GLY A 125 1.05 9.03 8.41
CA GLY A 125 1.53 9.22 9.78
C GLY A 125 1.37 10.66 10.28
N CYS A 126 1.13 11.63 9.39
CA CYS A 126 0.89 13.03 9.71
C CYS A 126 0.15 13.74 8.55
N PRO A 127 -0.22 15.03 8.69
CA PRO A 127 -0.98 15.76 7.66
C PRO A 127 -0.25 16.00 6.33
N LYS A 128 1.06 15.72 6.22
CA LYS A 128 1.86 15.96 5.00
C LYS A 128 1.41 15.11 3.81
N GLY A 129 0.85 13.93 4.05
CA GLY A 129 0.28 13.10 2.98
C GLY A 129 1.27 12.45 2.02
N CYS A 130 2.54 12.25 2.41
CA CYS A 130 3.64 11.93 1.48
C CYS A 130 3.41 10.74 0.55
N ALA A 131 2.73 9.68 1.00
CA ALA A 131 2.52 8.47 0.19
C ALA A 131 1.37 8.59 -0.82
N HIS A 132 0.43 9.50 -0.57
CA HIS A 132 -0.73 9.76 -1.44
C HIS A 132 -1.26 11.19 -1.18
N PRO A 133 -0.71 12.21 -1.87
CA PRO A 133 -1.04 13.62 -1.58
C PRO A 133 -2.49 14.01 -1.92
N GLY A 134 -3.09 13.31 -2.89
CA GLY A 134 -4.48 13.53 -3.28
C GLY A 134 -5.49 12.85 -2.35
N PRO A 135 -6.80 12.98 -2.65
CA PRO A 135 -7.83 12.28 -1.89
C PRO A 135 -7.79 10.77 -2.13
N ALA A 136 -8.15 10.01 -1.10
CA ALA A 136 -8.44 8.58 -1.17
C ALA A 136 -9.90 8.34 -0.73
N THR A 137 -10.43 7.15 -1.01
CA THR A 137 -11.76 6.77 -0.50
C THR A 137 -11.82 6.82 1.03
N LEU A 138 -10.74 6.40 1.69
CA LEU A 138 -10.54 6.53 3.13
C LEU A 138 -9.10 6.99 3.42
N THR A 139 -8.95 8.12 4.12
CA THR A 139 -7.64 8.57 4.60
C THR A 139 -7.60 8.54 6.12
N LEU A 140 -6.57 7.90 6.68
CA LEU A 140 -6.22 7.94 8.09
C LEU A 140 -5.03 8.88 8.26
N VAL A 141 -5.13 9.83 9.20
CA VAL A 141 -4.11 10.86 9.44
C VAL A 141 -3.60 10.78 10.87
N GLY A 142 -2.35 10.37 11.03
CA GLY A 142 -1.73 10.22 12.34
C GLY A 142 -1.65 11.54 13.10
N ARG A 143 -2.00 11.49 14.38
CA ARG A 143 -1.89 12.59 15.34
C ARG A 143 -0.80 12.31 16.37
N PRO A 144 -0.22 13.33 17.02
CA PRO A 144 0.84 13.14 18.01
C PRO A 144 0.47 12.24 19.21
N ASN A 145 -0.82 12.07 19.49
CA ASN A 145 -1.32 11.21 20.57
C ASN A 145 -1.49 9.74 20.15
N GLY A 146 -0.98 9.32 18.99
CA GLY A 146 -1.08 7.95 18.49
C GLY A 146 -2.45 7.58 17.92
N ARG A 147 -3.38 8.53 17.79
CA ARG A 147 -4.70 8.34 17.19
C ARG A 147 -4.70 8.76 15.72
N TYR A 148 -5.69 8.30 14.96
CA TYR A 148 -5.91 8.69 13.57
C TYR A 148 -7.10 9.65 13.47
N GLY A 149 -6.89 10.80 12.83
CA GLY A 149 -7.97 11.52 12.17
C GLY A 149 -8.51 10.68 11.01
N VAL A 150 -9.83 10.59 10.86
CA VAL A 150 -10.44 9.73 9.83
C VAL A 150 -11.20 10.58 8.83
N VAL A 151 -10.82 10.49 7.56
CA VAL A 151 -11.32 11.36 6.49
C VAL A 151 -11.83 10.50 5.32
N PRO A 152 -13.14 10.21 5.24
CA PRO A 152 -13.75 9.63 4.05
C PRO A 152 -13.71 10.62 2.88
N GLN A 153 -13.30 10.15 1.69
CA GLN A 153 -13.23 10.95 0.45
C GLN A 153 -12.38 12.23 0.57
N GLY A 154 -11.29 12.18 1.32
CA GLY A 154 -10.39 13.32 1.51
C GLY A 154 -8.92 12.91 1.57
N HIS A 155 -8.05 13.88 1.83
CA HIS A 155 -6.59 13.72 1.84
C HIS A 155 -6.01 13.97 3.23
N ALA A 156 -4.71 13.76 3.40
CA ALA A 156 -4.09 13.82 4.74
C ALA A 156 -4.11 15.21 5.38
N GLY A 157 -4.11 16.28 4.58
CA GLY A 157 -4.24 17.66 5.06
C GLY A 157 -5.69 18.11 5.34
N THR A 158 -6.69 17.23 5.19
CA THR A 158 -8.09 17.59 5.47
C THR A 158 -8.32 17.64 6.98
N GLU A 159 -8.88 18.74 7.46
CA GLU A 159 -9.26 18.89 8.86
C GLU A 159 -10.41 17.92 9.20
N THR A 160 -10.37 17.37 10.42
CA THR A 160 -11.42 16.52 10.97
C THR A 160 -11.30 16.54 12.49
N ASP A 161 -12.43 16.45 13.18
CA ASP A 161 -12.47 16.31 14.63
C ASP A 161 -12.59 14.84 15.06
N LEU A 162 -12.97 13.94 14.15
CA LEU A 162 -13.03 12.51 14.40
C LEU A 162 -11.62 11.93 14.52
N ALA A 163 -11.18 11.74 15.77
CA ALA A 163 -10.00 10.97 16.11
C ALA A 163 -10.40 9.60 16.68
N LEU A 164 -9.80 8.53 16.17
CA LEU A 164 -10.02 7.15 16.61
C LEU A 164 -8.69 6.44 16.87
N THR A 165 -8.69 5.43 17.74
CA THR A 165 -7.60 4.46 17.76
C THR A 165 -7.65 3.64 16.47
N PHE A 166 -6.53 3.04 16.07
CA PHE A 166 -6.51 2.22 14.86
C PHE A 166 -7.51 1.04 14.94
N ASP A 167 -7.60 0.38 16.09
CA ASP A 167 -8.55 -0.73 16.28
C ASP A 167 -10.01 -0.27 16.15
N ALA A 168 -10.37 0.90 16.70
CA ALA A 168 -11.72 1.45 16.52
C ALA A 168 -12.04 1.81 15.06
N VAL A 169 -11.03 2.14 14.24
CA VAL A 169 -11.21 2.29 12.78
C VAL A 169 -11.54 0.94 12.15
N LEU A 170 -10.80 -0.12 12.51
CA LEU A 170 -11.04 -1.46 11.97
C LEU A 170 -12.42 -1.98 12.36
N GLU A 171 -12.82 -1.85 13.63
CA GLU A 171 -14.14 -2.23 14.13
C GLU A 171 -15.27 -1.56 13.32
N ARG A 172 -15.15 -0.25 13.04
CA ARG A 172 -16.15 0.45 12.22
C ARG A 172 -16.18 -0.05 10.77
N LEU A 173 -15.01 -0.34 10.19
CA LEU A 173 -14.90 -0.87 8.82
C LEU A 173 -15.58 -2.23 8.65
N GLU A 174 -15.66 -3.05 9.70
CA GLU A 174 -16.31 -4.37 9.65
C GLU A 174 -17.78 -4.31 9.25
N SER A 175 -18.45 -3.17 9.46
CA SER A 175 -19.84 -2.94 9.06
C SER A 175 -20.00 -2.41 7.62
N VAL A 176 -18.91 -1.94 7.01
CA VAL A 176 -18.95 -1.27 5.70
C VAL A 176 -18.79 -2.29 4.58
N ARG A 177 -19.78 -2.33 3.68
CA ARG A 177 -19.78 -3.21 2.49
C ARG A 177 -19.62 -2.44 1.18
N ASP A 178 -19.85 -1.12 1.23
CA ASP A 178 -19.83 -0.22 0.09
C ASP A 178 -18.98 1.01 0.37
N PRO A 179 -18.13 1.48 -0.57
CA PRO A 179 -17.40 2.74 -0.42
C PRO A 179 -18.28 3.93 -0.06
N SER A 180 -19.55 3.96 -0.49
CA SER A 180 -20.51 5.00 -0.13
C SER A 180 -20.85 5.02 1.37
N GLY A 181 -20.77 3.87 2.05
CA GLY A 181 -21.08 3.72 3.48
C GLY A 181 -19.99 4.24 4.41
N LEU A 182 -18.80 4.57 3.90
CA LEU A 182 -17.69 5.09 4.71
C LEU A 182 -18.04 6.41 5.40
N ARG A 183 -18.80 7.28 4.73
CA ARG A 183 -19.21 8.57 5.32
C ARG A 183 -20.10 8.40 6.54
N ASP A 184 -21.03 7.45 6.49
CA ASP A 184 -21.93 7.18 7.61
C ASP A 184 -21.20 6.45 8.75
N ALA A 185 -20.33 5.49 8.44
CA ALA A 185 -19.54 4.77 9.44
C ALA A 185 -18.57 5.68 10.22
N PHE A 186 -18.07 6.73 9.56
CA PHE A 186 -17.11 7.69 10.14
C PHE A 186 -17.67 9.10 10.25
N ARG A 187 -18.99 9.22 10.51
CA ARG A 187 -19.59 10.52 10.82
C ARG A 187 -19.02 11.07 12.13
N GLU A 188 -18.70 12.35 12.13
CA GLU A 188 -18.33 13.09 13.33
C GLU A 188 -19.52 13.12 14.32
N PRO A 189 -19.28 12.92 15.62
CA PRO A 189 -20.31 13.17 16.62
C PRO A 189 -20.68 14.66 16.59
N ALA A 190 -21.98 14.94 16.62
CA ALA A 190 -22.53 16.31 16.64
C ALA A 190 -22.19 17.06 17.93
#